data_AF-A0A853BRE2-F1
#
_entry.id   AF-A0A853BRE2-F1
#
_cell.length_a   1.000
_cell.length_b   1.000
_cell.length_c   1.000
_cell.angle_alpha   90.00
_cell.angle_beta   90.00
_cell.angle_gamma   90.00
#
_symmetry.space_group_name_H-M   'P 1'
#
loop_
_entity.id
_entity.type
_entity.pdbx_description
1 polymer ?
#
loop_
_entity_poly.entity_id
_entity_poly.type
_entity_poly.pdbx_seq_one_letter_code
_entity_poly.pdbx_strand_id
1 'polypeptide(L)'
;MRQLSLVVTCTDRKITTPDPDLRVQTLPEGDVDHRVSVWTARIDRADDHLPLNRLYKGEHWVQVGALIERARQAGFTPELWVVSAGLGLQPALATAPSYAAALSPRHADSVASTSEERIRWWARLQAARGAARLQDLAKRGPVLLVLSEVYATALNAELCALGEAGDDVLLVGGDRDVTGIQRVPANRALRRALGGTLTSLNVRMAISWLEHCSPAGRLTSSDTTAAWTRWAESVRSPERYDRTPMSDEAVRAFIRVQTEQHPEYSRTRLHRLLRESGRACEQKRFAMLYAQTMGA
;
A
#
# COMPACT_ATOMS: atom_id res chain seq x y z
N MET A 1 16.93 7.01 -21.78
CA MET A 1 15.88 6.99 -20.74
C MET A 1 16.57 6.99 -19.38
N ARG A 2 16.10 7.78 -18.41
CA ARG A 2 16.70 7.85 -17.06
C ARG A 2 16.15 6.72 -16.20
N GLN A 3 16.97 6.09 -15.37
CA GLN A 3 16.51 5.10 -14.40
C GLN A 3 15.61 5.78 -13.36
N LEU A 4 14.43 5.24 -13.11
CA LEU A 4 13.50 5.72 -12.08
C LEU A 4 13.30 4.62 -11.04
N SER A 5 13.65 4.89 -9.79
CA SER A 5 13.33 3.97 -8.70
C SER A 5 11.89 4.17 -8.27
N LEU A 6 11.04 3.16 -8.49
CA LEU A 6 9.66 3.11 -8.00
C LEU A 6 9.63 2.38 -6.66
N VAL A 7 9.39 3.09 -5.56
CA VAL A 7 9.39 2.52 -4.21
C VAL A 7 7.95 2.41 -3.72
N VAL A 8 7.45 1.18 -3.54
CA VAL A 8 6.06 0.93 -3.13
C VAL A 8 5.99 0.08 -1.86
N THR A 9 4.89 0.17 -1.10
CA THR A 9 4.71 -0.70 0.07
C THR A 9 4.34 -2.13 -0.34
N CYS A 10 4.75 -3.10 0.47
CA CYS A 10 4.25 -4.47 0.38
C CYS A 10 2.74 -4.55 0.69
N THR A 11 2.15 -5.72 0.51
CA THR A 11 0.76 -5.99 0.89
C THR A 11 0.67 -7.28 1.71
N ASP A 12 -0.38 -7.35 2.54
CA ASP A 12 -0.69 -8.54 3.32
C ASP A 12 -1.11 -9.71 2.41
N ARG A 13 -1.81 -9.42 1.31
CA ARG A 13 -2.26 -10.44 0.36
C ARG A 13 -1.09 -11.02 -0.45
N LYS A 14 -0.70 -12.24 -0.12
CA LYS A 14 0.31 -13.02 -0.86
C LYS A 14 -0.33 -14.21 -1.59
N ILE A 15 0.38 -14.75 -2.58
CA ILE A 15 -0.14 -15.82 -3.43
C ILE A 15 -0.41 -17.10 -2.63
N THR A 16 0.50 -17.49 -1.75
CA THR A 16 0.40 -18.62 -0.84
C THR A 16 0.18 -18.18 0.60
N THR A 17 -0.47 -19.02 1.39
CA THR A 17 -0.58 -18.85 2.84
C THR A 17 0.81 -19.01 3.46
N PRO A 18 1.26 -18.09 4.33
CA PRO A 18 2.54 -18.21 4.99
C PRO A 18 2.54 -19.38 5.98
N ASP A 19 3.68 -20.05 6.07
CA ASP A 19 3.99 -21.00 7.13
C ASP A 19 3.70 -20.36 8.51
N PRO A 20 3.15 -21.10 9.49
CA PRO A 20 2.92 -20.58 10.84
C PRO A 20 4.14 -19.89 11.49
N ASP A 21 5.35 -20.37 11.23
CA ASP A 21 6.60 -19.78 11.76
C ASP A 21 6.95 -18.46 11.06
N LEU A 22 6.45 -18.24 9.85
CA LEU A 22 6.60 -17.01 9.06
C LEU A 22 5.46 -16.03 9.28
N ARG A 23 4.89 -16.03 10.49
CA ARG A 23 3.89 -15.06 10.95
C ARG A 23 4.44 -14.31 12.14
N VAL A 24 4.48 -12.98 12.05
CA VAL A 24 5.04 -12.14 13.12
C VAL A 24 4.33 -12.34 14.46
N GLN A 25 3.05 -12.71 14.43
CA GLN A 25 2.27 -13.04 15.64
C GLN A 25 2.80 -14.24 16.42
N THR A 26 3.62 -15.11 15.81
CA THR A 26 4.21 -16.30 16.46
C THR A 26 5.64 -16.07 16.93
N LEU A 27 6.13 -14.82 16.87
CA LEU A 27 7.41 -14.46 17.46
C LEU A 27 7.34 -14.54 18.99
N PRO A 28 8.44 -14.95 19.65
CA PRO A 28 8.48 -14.96 21.10
C PRO A 28 8.27 -13.54 21.67
N GLU A 29 7.76 -13.48 22.90
CA GLU A 29 7.78 -12.25 23.67
C GLU A 29 9.24 -11.79 23.88
N GLY A 30 9.44 -10.47 23.89
CA GLY A 30 10.76 -9.88 24.02
C GLY A 30 10.82 -8.51 23.38
N ASP A 31 11.98 -7.87 23.51
CA ASP A 31 12.20 -6.58 22.87
C ASP A 31 12.22 -6.69 21.33
N VAL A 32 12.14 -5.53 20.69
CA VAL A 32 12.11 -5.42 19.22
C VAL A 32 13.36 -6.04 18.58
N ASP A 33 14.53 -5.90 19.19
CA ASP A 33 15.79 -6.33 18.58
C ASP A 33 15.90 -7.86 18.58
N HIS A 34 15.52 -8.49 19.69
CA HIS A 34 15.41 -9.95 19.80
C HIS A 34 14.41 -10.48 18.78
N ARG A 35 13.21 -9.88 18.70
CA ARG A 35 12.17 -10.31 17.77
C ARG A 35 12.60 -10.16 16.30
N VAL A 36 13.30 -9.09 15.94
CA VAL A 36 13.87 -8.92 14.59
C VAL A 36 14.93 -9.98 14.29
N SER A 37 15.79 -10.31 15.26
CA SER A 37 16.81 -11.36 15.11
C SER A 37 16.16 -12.72 14.83
N VAL A 38 15.18 -13.11 15.64
CA VAL A 38 14.41 -14.36 15.45
C VAL A 38 13.68 -14.35 14.11
N TRP A 39 13.01 -13.25 13.77
CA TRP A 39 12.31 -13.11 12.49
C TRP A 39 13.24 -13.29 11.28
N THR A 40 14.40 -12.64 11.31
CA THR A 40 15.42 -12.72 10.26
C THR A 40 15.88 -14.17 10.09
N ALA A 41 16.21 -14.86 11.19
CA ALA A 41 16.63 -16.26 11.16
C ALA A 41 15.54 -17.20 10.64
N ARG A 42 14.25 -16.92 10.91
CA ARG A 42 13.14 -17.72 10.37
C ARG A 42 12.98 -17.52 8.86
N ILE A 43 13.07 -16.28 8.38
CA ILE A 43 13.00 -15.98 6.94
C ILE A 43 14.16 -16.64 6.17
N ASP A 44 15.37 -16.65 6.74
CA ASP A 44 16.54 -17.25 6.08
C ASP A 44 16.49 -18.78 6.00
N ARG A 45 15.78 -19.43 6.91
CA ARG A 45 15.62 -20.89 6.93
C ARG A 45 14.43 -21.40 6.12
N ALA A 46 13.55 -20.49 5.70
CA ALA A 46 12.34 -20.86 5.00
C ALA A 46 12.64 -21.38 3.59
N ASP A 47 11.90 -22.41 3.18
CA ASP A 47 11.86 -22.88 1.80
C ASP A 47 10.82 -22.08 0.97
N ASP A 48 10.63 -22.44 -0.29
CA ASP A 48 9.61 -21.90 -1.21
C ASP A 48 9.67 -20.38 -1.44
N HIS A 49 10.77 -19.95 -2.07
CA HIS A 49 10.99 -18.54 -2.40
C HIS A 49 10.37 -18.16 -3.74
N LEU A 50 9.65 -17.04 -3.76
CA LEU A 50 9.11 -16.45 -4.98
C LEU A 50 9.64 -15.02 -5.15
N PRO A 51 9.88 -14.57 -6.38
CA PRO A 51 10.13 -13.16 -6.67
C PRO A 51 9.03 -12.28 -6.07
N LEU A 52 9.38 -11.16 -5.43
CA LEU A 52 8.42 -10.30 -4.75
C LEU A 52 7.29 -9.82 -5.67
N ASN A 53 7.59 -9.51 -6.93
CA ASN A 53 6.59 -9.14 -7.94
C ASN A 53 5.59 -10.24 -8.30
N ARG A 54 5.87 -11.50 -7.94
CA ARG A 54 4.97 -12.67 -8.09
C ARG A 54 4.38 -13.12 -6.75
N LEU A 55 5.01 -12.76 -5.64
CA LEU A 55 4.55 -13.09 -4.30
C LEU A 55 3.29 -12.31 -3.91
N TYR A 56 3.28 -11.00 -4.18
CA TYR A 56 2.19 -10.12 -3.75
C TYR A 56 1.03 -10.07 -4.75
N LYS A 57 -0.20 -9.95 -4.24
CA LYS A 57 -1.43 -9.89 -5.05
C LYS A 57 -2.44 -8.85 -4.55
N GLY A 58 -3.48 -8.66 -5.35
CA GLY A 58 -4.59 -7.77 -5.03
C GLY A 58 -4.52 -6.43 -5.75
N GLU A 59 -5.53 -5.60 -5.55
CA GLU A 59 -5.73 -4.37 -6.34
C GLU A 59 -4.51 -3.45 -6.33
N HIS A 60 -3.88 -3.25 -5.16
CA HIS A 60 -2.65 -2.45 -5.05
C HIS A 60 -1.58 -2.91 -6.03
N TRP A 61 -1.30 -4.23 -6.08
CA TRP A 61 -0.26 -4.78 -6.95
C TRP A 61 -0.63 -4.81 -8.43
N VAL A 62 -1.92 -4.91 -8.76
CA VAL A 62 -2.39 -4.65 -10.14
C VAL A 62 -2.06 -3.20 -10.55
N GLN A 63 -2.28 -2.24 -9.66
CA GLN A 63 -1.94 -0.84 -9.95
C GLN A 63 -0.43 -0.59 -9.96
N VAL A 64 0.37 -1.32 -9.17
CA VAL A 64 1.84 -1.26 -9.29
C VAL A 64 2.32 -1.68 -10.68
N GLY A 65 1.70 -2.70 -11.28
CA GLY A 65 1.97 -3.06 -12.68
C GLY A 65 1.67 -1.91 -13.66
N ALA A 66 0.54 -1.24 -13.48
CA ALA A 66 0.17 -0.06 -14.28
C ALA A 66 1.12 1.14 -14.05
N LEU A 67 1.63 1.31 -12.82
CA LEU A 67 2.61 2.34 -12.48
C LEU A 67 3.93 2.13 -13.23
N ILE A 68 4.44 0.90 -13.28
CA ILE A 68 5.64 0.56 -14.05
C ILE A 68 5.44 0.93 -15.51
N GLU A 69 4.30 0.55 -16.10
CA GLU A 69 4.04 0.83 -17.51
C GLU A 69 3.90 2.33 -17.78
N ARG A 70 3.23 3.05 -16.90
CA ARG A 70 3.11 4.51 -17.02
C ARG A 70 4.47 5.21 -16.89
N ALA A 71 5.35 4.73 -16.01
CA ALA A 71 6.72 5.25 -15.91
C ALA A 71 7.50 5.07 -17.21
N ARG A 72 7.36 3.93 -17.90
CA ARG A 72 7.98 3.73 -19.23
C ARG A 72 7.46 4.72 -20.26
N GLN A 73 6.14 4.92 -20.28
CA GLN A 73 5.50 5.86 -21.20
C GLN A 73 5.91 7.32 -20.96
N ALA A 74 6.21 7.67 -19.70
CA ALA A 74 6.78 8.97 -19.34
C ALA A 74 8.28 9.12 -19.70
N GLY A 75 8.91 8.09 -20.28
CA GLY A 75 10.31 8.11 -20.74
C GLY A 75 11.34 7.65 -19.71
N PHE A 76 10.90 7.03 -18.62
CA PHE A 76 11.78 6.45 -17.60
C PHE A 76 12.06 4.96 -17.84
N THR A 77 13.16 4.47 -17.28
CA THR A 77 13.46 3.05 -17.14
C THR A 77 13.15 2.65 -15.69
N PRO A 78 11.96 2.11 -15.39
CA PRO A 78 11.54 1.86 -14.01
C PRO A 78 12.25 0.65 -13.40
N GLU A 79 12.76 0.83 -12.19
CA GLU A 79 13.21 -0.23 -11.30
C GLU A 79 12.28 -0.28 -10.08
N LEU A 80 11.57 -1.39 -9.89
CA LEU A 80 10.62 -1.52 -8.79
C LEU A 80 11.32 -2.00 -7.51
N TRP A 81 11.09 -1.27 -6.43
CA TRP A 81 11.53 -1.55 -5.07
C TRP A 81 10.32 -1.66 -4.14
N VAL A 82 10.43 -2.54 -3.15
CA VAL A 82 9.37 -2.83 -2.18
C VAL A 82 9.86 -2.51 -0.78
N VAL A 83 9.13 -1.63 -0.10
CA VAL A 83 9.24 -1.41 1.34
C VAL A 83 8.40 -2.48 2.03
N SER A 84 9.08 -3.42 2.69
CA SER A 84 8.44 -4.57 3.34
C SER A 84 8.63 -4.56 4.85
N ALA A 85 7.52 -4.63 5.59
CA ALA A 85 7.54 -4.81 7.04
C ALA A 85 8.25 -6.10 7.50
N GLY A 86 8.38 -7.10 6.62
CA GLY A 86 9.04 -8.37 6.92
C GLY A 86 10.41 -8.55 6.28
N LEU A 87 10.82 -7.71 5.33
CA LEU A 87 12.06 -7.90 4.56
C LEU A 87 12.95 -6.65 4.45
N GLY A 88 12.53 -5.49 4.94
CA GLY A 88 13.21 -4.22 4.67
C GLY A 88 12.95 -3.73 3.23
N LEU A 89 13.85 -2.90 2.71
CA LEU A 89 13.83 -2.41 1.33
C LEU A 89 14.46 -3.45 0.41
N GLN A 90 13.68 -3.96 -0.56
CA GLN A 90 14.09 -5.02 -1.48
C GLN A 90 13.78 -4.66 -2.93
N PRO A 91 14.60 -5.05 -3.91
CA PRO A 91 14.20 -4.97 -5.31
C PRO A 91 13.07 -5.98 -5.56
N ALA A 92 12.14 -5.67 -6.47
CA ALA A 92 10.97 -6.52 -6.70
C ALA A 92 11.28 -7.89 -7.33
N LEU A 93 12.51 -8.08 -7.82
CA LEU A 93 13.03 -9.35 -8.31
C LEU A 93 13.72 -10.17 -7.21
N ALA A 94 13.98 -9.61 -6.02
CA ALA A 94 14.42 -10.39 -4.89
C ALA A 94 13.39 -11.48 -4.58
N THR A 95 13.86 -12.61 -4.09
CA THR A 95 13.02 -13.74 -3.75
C THR A 95 12.82 -13.80 -2.23
N ALA A 96 11.64 -14.21 -1.80
CA ALA A 96 11.32 -14.41 -0.39
C ALA A 96 10.24 -15.48 -0.24
N PRO A 97 10.16 -16.14 0.93
CA PRO A 97 9.02 -17.01 1.24
C PRO A 97 7.74 -16.19 1.41
N SER A 98 6.59 -16.84 1.45
CA SER A 98 5.37 -16.18 1.93
C SER A 98 5.45 -15.95 3.44
N TYR A 99 5.13 -14.73 3.88
CA TYR A 99 5.22 -14.33 5.28
C TYR A 99 4.03 -13.41 5.68
N ALA A 100 3.76 -13.26 6.97
CA ALA A 100 2.80 -12.28 7.49
C ALA A 100 3.51 -11.31 8.44
N ALA A 101 3.65 -10.06 8.00
CA ALA A 101 4.22 -8.96 8.77
C ALA A 101 3.64 -7.63 8.27
N ALA A 102 3.19 -6.77 9.20
CA ALA A 102 2.62 -5.47 8.87
C ALA A 102 3.12 -4.38 9.83
N LEU A 103 3.43 -3.20 9.28
CA LEU A 103 3.61 -1.99 10.09
C LEU A 103 2.26 -1.40 10.54
N SER A 104 1.17 -1.71 9.83
CA SER A 104 -0.18 -1.27 10.21
C SER A 104 -0.54 -1.75 11.62
N PRO A 105 -1.10 -0.88 12.48
CA PRO A 105 -1.52 -1.28 13.82
C PRO A 105 -2.79 -2.14 13.77
N ARG A 106 -3.08 -2.84 14.88
CA ARG A 106 -4.32 -3.62 15.09
C ARG A 106 -4.52 -4.75 14.06
N HIS A 107 -3.42 -5.37 13.66
CA HIS A 107 -3.41 -6.64 12.93
C HIS A 107 -2.72 -7.68 13.80
N ALA A 108 -3.10 -8.96 13.69
CA ALA A 108 -2.43 -10.01 14.46
C ALA A 108 -0.93 -10.05 14.13
N ASP A 109 -0.61 -9.90 12.84
CA ASP A 109 0.77 -9.82 12.35
C ASP A 109 1.36 -8.39 12.36
N SER A 110 0.88 -7.51 13.23
CA SER A 110 1.53 -6.21 13.46
C SER A 110 2.90 -6.42 14.09
N VAL A 111 3.94 -5.82 13.50
CA VAL A 111 5.33 -5.97 13.99
C VAL A 111 5.56 -5.33 15.35
N ALA A 112 4.78 -4.31 15.68
CA ALA A 112 4.84 -3.63 16.96
C ALA A 112 3.57 -2.82 17.24
N SER A 113 3.30 -2.59 18.53
CA SER A 113 2.11 -1.90 19.03
C SER A 113 2.28 -0.38 18.99
N THR A 114 3.48 0.13 19.32
CA THR A 114 3.77 1.57 19.36
C THR A 114 4.48 2.05 18.10
N SER A 115 4.46 3.37 17.84
CA SER A 115 5.17 3.95 16.70
C SER A 115 6.69 3.88 16.87
N GLU A 116 7.18 4.07 18.09
CA GLU A 116 8.62 3.99 18.39
C GLU A 116 9.18 2.59 18.12
N GLU A 117 8.49 1.55 18.59
CA GLU A 117 8.88 0.17 18.32
C GLU A 117 8.78 -0.18 16.82
N ARG A 118 7.84 0.41 16.07
CA ARG A 118 7.77 0.22 14.60
C ARG A 118 8.96 0.85 13.88
N ILE A 119 9.36 2.05 14.29
CA ILE A 119 10.56 2.72 13.78
C ILE A 119 11.80 1.88 14.10
N ARG A 120 11.92 1.39 15.35
CA ARG A 120 13.02 0.51 15.75
C ARG A 120 13.01 -0.80 14.97
N TRP A 121 11.85 -1.45 14.81
CA TRP A 121 11.70 -2.68 14.03
C TRP A 121 12.21 -2.47 12.61
N TRP A 122 11.72 -1.42 11.95
CA TRP A 122 12.13 -1.09 10.60
C TRP A 122 13.65 -0.85 10.51
N ALA A 123 14.21 -0.01 11.38
CA ALA A 123 15.65 0.28 11.38
C ALA A 123 16.52 -0.97 11.55
N ARG A 124 16.16 -1.86 12.48
CA ARG A 124 16.89 -3.12 12.74
C ARG A 124 16.75 -4.10 11.58
N LEU A 125 15.54 -4.27 11.06
CA LEU A 125 15.28 -5.18 9.94
C LEU A 125 15.96 -4.69 8.66
N GLN A 126 15.90 -3.39 8.39
CA GLN A 126 16.56 -2.75 7.25
C GLN A 126 18.08 -2.89 7.35
N ALA A 127 18.66 -2.75 8.54
CA ALA A 127 20.09 -3.01 8.74
C ALA A 127 20.47 -4.49 8.55
N ALA A 128 19.61 -5.41 8.95
CA ALA A 128 19.88 -6.85 8.87
C ALA A 128 19.66 -7.44 7.47
N ARG A 129 18.67 -6.93 6.71
CA ARG A 129 18.22 -7.55 5.45
C ARG A 129 18.10 -6.60 4.26
N GLY A 130 18.07 -5.29 4.47
CA GLY A 130 17.83 -4.32 3.41
C GLY A 130 18.85 -4.44 2.28
N ALA A 131 18.37 -4.58 1.05
CA ALA A 131 19.25 -4.72 -0.13
C ALA A 131 19.90 -3.40 -0.56
N ALA A 132 19.31 -2.27 -0.16
CA ALA A 132 19.82 -0.93 -0.37
C ALA A 132 19.21 0.01 0.67
N ARG A 133 19.75 1.22 0.81
CA ARG A 133 19.10 2.33 1.50
C ARG A 133 18.45 3.27 0.49
N LEU A 134 17.45 4.05 0.91
CA LEU A 134 16.76 4.98 0.01
C LEU A 134 17.72 5.98 -0.65
N GLN A 135 18.68 6.54 0.09
CA GLN A 135 19.66 7.47 -0.44
C GLN A 135 20.59 6.85 -1.50
N ASP A 136 20.75 5.53 -1.51
CA ASP A 136 21.53 4.86 -2.55
C ASP A 136 20.75 4.74 -3.85
N LEU A 137 19.42 4.77 -3.79
CA LEU A 137 18.55 4.83 -4.98
C LEU A 137 18.60 6.22 -5.62
N ALA A 138 18.64 7.29 -4.82
CA ALA A 138 18.75 8.67 -5.33
C ALA A 138 20.04 8.91 -6.13
N LYS A 139 21.14 8.24 -5.78
CA LYS A 139 22.40 8.29 -6.55
C LYS A 139 22.28 7.68 -7.95
N ARG A 140 21.28 6.82 -8.19
CA ARG A 140 21.05 6.15 -9.48
C ARG A 140 20.13 6.94 -10.40
N GLY A 141 19.32 7.84 -9.83
CA GLY A 141 18.35 8.64 -10.58
C GLY A 141 17.17 9.09 -9.73
N PRO A 142 16.10 9.61 -10.37
CA PRO A 142 14.89 10.02 -9.68
C PRO A 142 14.26 8.88 -8.86
N VAL A 143 13.57 9.26 -7.78
CA VAL A 143 12.90 8.31 -6.87
C VAL A 143 11.43 8.72 -6.71
N LEU A 144 10.53 7.81 -7.04
CA LEU A 144 9.09 7.94 -6.80
C LEU A 144 8.68 6.98 -5.68
N LEU A 145 8.35 7.54 -4.51
CA LEU A 145 7.86 6.79 -3.37
C LEU A 145 6.34 6.84 -3.31
N VAL A 146 5.72 5.69 -3.11
CA VAL A 146 4.27 5.56 -2.90
C VAL A 146 4.05 4.86 -1.57
N LEU A 147 3.91 5.66 -0.51
CA LEU A 147 3.86 5.17 0.87
C LEU A 147 2.55 5.54 1.55
N SER A 148 2.07 4.65 2.42
CA SER A 148 1.03 5.01 3.39
C SER A 148 1.65 5.79 4.56
N GLU A 149 0.81 6.47 5.33
CA GLU A 149 1.20 7.23 6.53
C GLU A 149 2.05 6.39 7.50
N VAL A 150 1.60 5.16 7.77
CA VAL A 150 2.26 4.25 8.72
C VAL A 150 3.64 3.82 8.22
N TYR A 151 3.80 3.58 6.92
CA TYR A 151 5.10 3.25 6.34
C TYR A 151 6.02 4.47 6.33
N ALA A 152 5.55 5.65 5.92
CA ALA A 152 6.37 6.86 5.93
C ALA A 152 6.84 7.22 7.35
N THR A 153 5.98 7.06 8.36
CA THR A 153 6.36 7.26 9.78
C THR A 153 7.50 6.32 10.19
N ALA A 154 7.42 5.04 9.84
CA ALA A 154 8.46 4.06 10.17
C ALA A 154 9.78 4.35 9.45
N LEU A 155 9.71 4.89 8.24
CA LEU A 155 10.84 5.21 7.37
C LEU A 155 11.39 6.63 7.57
N ASN A 156 10.90 7.41 8.54
CA ASN A 156 11.18 8.85 8.64
C ASN A 156 12.68 9.21 8.56
N ALA A 157 13.54 8.47 9.26
CA ALA A 157 14.99 8.71 9.22
C ALA A 157 15.60 8.49 7.82
N GLU A 158 15.15 7.47 7.08
CA GLU A 158 15.59 7.23 5.70
C GLU A 158 14.99 8.24 4.72
N LEU A 159 13.77 8.72 4.96
CA LEU A 159 13.18 9.79 4.15
C LEU A 159 13.96 11.10 4.31
N CYS A 160 14.37 11.46 5.54
CA CYS A 160 15.24 12.63 5.75
C CYS A 160 16.58 12.47 5.02
N ALA A 161 17.25 11.32 5.18
CA ALA A 161 18.51 11.04 4.49
C ALA A 161 18.36 11.04 2.95
N LEU A 162 17.21 10.59 2.44
CA LEU A 162 16.88 10.64 1.03
C LEU A 162 16.70 12.09 0.54
N GLY A 163 16.01 12.93 1.30
CA GLY A 163 15.78 14.34 0.94
C GLY A 163 17.07 15.16 0.93
N GLU A 164 18.04 14.82 1.78
CA GLU A 164 19.37 15.43 1.76
C GLU A 164 20.22 14.98 0.57
N ALA A 165 20.03 13.75 0.09
CA ALA A 165 20.87 13.13 -0.94
C ALA A 165 20.30 13.21 -2.37
N GLY A 166 18.99 13.43 -2.51
CA GLY A 166 18.27 13.30 -3.78
C GLY A 166 17.72 14.62 -4.30
N ASP A 167 18.01 14.92 -5.56
CA ASP A 167 17.55 16.18 -6.17
C ASP A 167 16.17 16.07 -6.83
N ASP A 168 15.72 14.86 -7.19
CA ASP A 168 14.53 14.57 -8.02
C ASP A 168 13.66 13.48 -7.35
N VAL A 169 13.12 13.79 -6.18
CA VAL A 169 12.40 12.84 -5.31
C VAL A 169 10.95 13.26 -5.10
N LEU A 170 10.02 12.36 -5.43
CA LEU A 170 8.58 12.54 -5.24
C LEU A 170 8.02 11.50 -4.26
N LEU A 171 7.32 11.96 -3.23
CA LEU A 171 6.56 11.14 -2.31
C LEU A 171 5.05 11.33 -2.51
N VAL A 172 4.36 10.29 -2.95
CA VAL A 172 2.90 10.24 -3.00
C VAL A 172 2.36 9.53 -1.76
N GLY A 173 1.54 10.23 -0.98
CA GLY A 173 1.06 9.78 0.33
C GLY A 173 1.93 10.29 1.47
N GLY A 174 2.36 9.40 2.36
CA GLY A 174 3.13 9.75 3.56
C GLY A 174 2.38 10.55 4.63
N ASP A 175 3.01 10.77 5.78
CA ASP A 175 2.41 11.44 6.96
C ASP A 175 2.66 12.95 6.96
N ARG A 176 3.89 13.38 6.69
CA ARG A 176 4.34 14.78 6.73
C ARG A 176 5.25 15.13 5.56
N ASP A 177 5.49 16.43 5.41
CA ASP A 177 6.47 16.93 4.44
C ASP A 177 7.89 16.71 4.97
N VAL A 178 8.82 16.41 4.06
CA VAL A 178 10.24 16.16 4.37
C VAL A 178 11.07 17.07 3.48
N THR A 179 12.00 17.81 4.07
CA THR A 179 12.89 18.72 3.34
C THR A 179 13.63 17.97 2.22
N GLY A 180 13.66 18.55 1.02
CA GLY A 180 14.28 17.94 -0.17
C GLY A 180 13.40 16.90 -0.89
N ILE A 181 12.24 16.54 -0.35
CA ILE A 181 11.27 15.64 -1.00
C ILE A 181 10.01 16.41 -1.37
N GLN A 182 9.66 16.41 -2.66
CA GLN A 182 8.36 16.92 -3.07
C GLN A 182 7.27 15.93 -2.68
N ARG A 183 6.30 16.38 -1.88
CA ARG A 183 5.20 15.54 -1.41
C ARG A 183 3.89 15.88 -2.10
N VAL A 184 3.17 14.83 -2.51
CA VAL A 184 1.76 14.87 -2.92
C VAL A 184 0.96 14.11 -1.86
N PRO A 185 0.28 14.81 -0.93
CA PRO A 185 -0.48 14.17 0.13
C PRO A 185 -1.61 13.29 -0.41
N ALA A 186 -1.94 12.22 0.31
CA ALA A 186 -3.06 11.36 -0.07
C ALA A 186 -4.38 12.15 -0.11
N ASN A 187 -5.06 12.18 -1.27
CA ASN A 187 -6.24 13.00 -1.48
C ASN A 187 -7.47 12.16 -1.86
N ARG A 188 -8.28 11.84 -0.86
CA ARG A 188 -9.53 11.07 -1.02
C ARG A 188 -10.49 11.66 -2.06
N ALA A 189 -10.51 12.97 -2.23
CA ALA A 189 -11.43 13.63 -3.16
C ALA A 189 -11.10 13.32 -4.64
N LEU A 190 -9.93 12.73 -4.93
CA LEU A 190 -9.58 12.27 -6.28
C LEU A 190 -10.07 10.84 -6.56
N ARG A 191 -10.55 10.10 -5.55
CA ARG A 191 -10.93 8.69 -5.70
C ARG A 191 -12.02 8.48 -6.75
N ARG A 192 -12.96 9.42 -6.89
CA ARG A 192 -14.02 9.33 -7.92
C ARG A 192 -13.46 9.39 -9.34
N ALA A 193 -12.49 10.27 -9.57
CA ALA A 193 -11.84 10.44 -10.88
C ALA A 193 -10.85 9.31 -11.20
N LEU A 194 -10.09 8.88 -10.19
CA LEU A 194 -9.06 7.84 -10.33
C LEU A 194 -9.61 6.40 -10.24
N GLY A 195 -10.84 6.25 -9.73
CA GLY A 195 -11.48 4.98 -9.47
C GLY A 195 -10.82 4.17 -8.33
N GLY A 196 -11.30 2.94 -8.16
CA GLY A 196 -10.73 1.98 -7.21
C GLY A 196 -11.04 2.26 -5.73
N THR A 197 -10.28 1.58 -4.89
CA THR A 197 -10.39 1.68 -3.42
C THR A 197 -9.40 2.68 -2.84
N LEU A 198 -9.59 3.05 -1.58
CA LEU A 198 -8.65 3.92 -0.85
C LEU A 198 -7.27 3.26 -0.70
N THR A 199 -7.21 1.93 -0.65
CA THR A 199 -5.96 1.20 -0.54
C THR A 199 -5.07 1.32 -1.78
N SER A 200 -5.66 1.54 -2.97
CA SER A 200 -4.92 1.75 -4.22
C SER A 200 -4.79 3.23 -4.61
N LEU A 201 -5.37 4.15 -3.82
CA LEU A 201 -5.46 5.56 -4.16
C LEU A 201 -4.08 6.21 -4.37
N ASN A 202 -3.12 5.98 -3.47
CA ASN A 202 -1.79 6.59 -3.60
C ASN A 202 -1.06 6.12 -4.87
N VAL A 203 -1.17 4.83 -5.22
CA VAL A 203 -0.58 4.32 -6.48
C VAL A 203 -1.28 4.92 -7.69
N ARG A 204 -2.60 5.08 -7.67
CA ARG A 204 -3.35 5.74 -8.75
C ARG A 204 -2.99 7.21 -8.89
N MET A 205 -2.79 7.91 -7.78
CA MET A 205 -2.31 9.29 -7.78
C MET A 205 -0.90 9.37 -8.38
N ALA A 206 -0.01 8.41 -8.09
CA ALA A 206 1.31 8.34 -8.69
C ALA A 206 1.28 8.04 -10.20
N ILE A 207 0.38 7.16 -10.65
CA ILE A 207 0.12 6.92 -12.08
C ILE A 207 -0.31 8.23 -12.75
N SER A 208 -1.29 8.92 -12.16
CA SER A 208 -1.76 10.21 -12.67
C SER A 208 -0.66 11.28 -12.66
N TRP A 209 0.22 11.30 -11.65
CA TRP A 209 1.38 12.20 -11.65
C TRP A 209 2.25 11.99 -12.89
N LEU A 210 2.60 10.73 -13.18
CA LEU A 210 3.43 10.38 -14.33
C LEU A 210 2.74 10.69 -15.68
N GLU A 211 1.41 10.72 -15.74
CA GLU A 211 0.66 11.20 -16.93
C GLU A 211 0.86 12.69 -17.21
N HIS A 212 1.19 13.46 -16.18
CA HIS A 212 1.46 14.90 -16.27
C HIS A 212 2.95 15.21 -16.39
N CYS A 213 3.82 14.19 -16.33
CA CYS A 213 5.24 14.35 -16.61
C CYS A 213 5.45 14.66 -18.09
N SER A 214 6.24 15.70 -18.38
CA SER A 214 6.74 15.91 -19.74
C SER A 214 7.66 14.74 -20.14
N PRO A 215 7.60 14.24 -21.39
CA PRO A 215 8.53 13.22 -21.87
C PRO A 215 9.98 13.65 -21.63
N ALA A 216 10.77 12.79 -21.00
CA ALA A 216 12.17 13.06 -20.62
C ALA A 216 12.40 14.22 -19.62
N GLY A 217 11.33 14.74 -19.00
CA GLY A 217 11.39 15.76 -17.96
C GLY A 217 11.89 15.24 -16.60
N ARG A 218 12.05 16.17 -15.64
CA ARG A 218 12.26 15.82 -14.23
C ARG A 218 10.96 15.31 -13.60
N LEU A 219 11.07 14.38 -12.65
CA LEU A 219 9.92 13.85 -11.93
C LEU A 219 9.21 14.95 -11.12
N THR A 220 9.98 15.87 -10.56
CA THR A 220 9.52 16.99 -9.72
C THR A 220 9.57 18.34 -10.43
N SER A 221 9.41 18.37 -11.76
CA SER A 221 9.43 19.65 -12.49
C SER A 221 8.28 20.58 -12.05
N SER A 222 8.50 21.90 -12.12
CA SER A 222 7.46 22.90 -11.84
C SER A 222 6.26 22.74 -12.77
N ASP A 223 6.50 22.39 -14.03
CA ASP A 223 5.46 22.22 -15.05
C ASP A 223 4.60 21.00 -14.76
N THR A 224 5.21 19.87 -14.40
CA THR A 224 4.49 18.66 -13.94
C THR A 224 3.65 18.98 -12.70
N THR A 225 4.23 19.70 -11.75
CA THR A 225 3.55 20.09 -10.52
C THR A 225 2.33 20.97 -10.81
N ALA A 226 2.49 22.00 -11.64
CA ALA A 226 1.41 22.89 -12.02
C ALA A 226 0.33 22.18 -12.87
N ALA A 227 0.72 21.29 -13.78
CA ALA A 227 -0.21 20.52 -14.59
C ALA A 227 -1.04 19.56 -13.74
N TRP A 228 -0.40 18.77 -12.88
CA TRP A 228 -1.09 17.83 -11.99
C TRP A 228 -2.00 18.55 -10.99
N THR A 229 -1.54 19.68 -10.42
CA THR A 229 -2.34 20.45 -9.46
C THR A 229 -3.61 21.00 -10.10
N ARG A 230 -3.52 21.62 -11.28
CA ARG A 230 -4.70 22.10 -12.04
C ARG A 230 -5.67 20.98 -12.35
N TRP A 231 -5.18 19.83 -12.79
CA TRP A 231 -6.02 18.67 -13.05
C TRP A 231 -6.70 18.18 -11.77
N ALA A 232 -5.94 18.00 -10.67
CA ALA A 232 -6.44 17.50 -9.40
C ALA A 232 -7.54 18.41 -8.81
N GLU A 233 -7.39 19.74 -8.94
CA GLU A 233 -8.42 20.71 -8.58
C GLU A 233 -9.67 20.58 -9.45
N SER A 234 -9.50 20.40 -10.76
CA SER A 234 -10.61 20.29 -11.72
C SER A 234 -11.51 19.07 -11.49
N VAL A 235 -10.95 17.97 -10.98
CA VAL A 235 -11.66 16.69 -10.78
C VAL A 235 -12.01 16.41 -9.32
N ARG A 236 -11.64 17.30 -8.41
CA ARG A 236 -11.82 17.12 -6.97
C ARG A 236 -13.31 16.95 -6.66
N SER A 237 -13.67 15.79 -6.13
CA SER A 237 -15.04 15.48 -5.69
C SER A 237 -15.03 14.98 -4.25
N PRO A 238 -15.31 15.83 -3.25
CA PRO A 238 -15.43 15.40 -1.86
C PRO A 238 -16.52 14.33 -1.73
N GLU A 239 -16.13 13.14 -1.28
CA GLU A 239 -17.10 12.07 -1.02
C GLU A 239 -17.85 12.37 0.28
N ARG A 240 -19.08 12.87 0.16
CA ARG A 240 -20.02 12.92 1.28
C ARG A 240 -20.76 11.57 1.33
N TYR A 241 -20.50 10.79 2.38
CA TYR A 241 -21.28 9.59 2.66
C TYR A 241 -22.43 9.95 3.60
N ASP A 242 -23.55 10.38 3.05
CA ASP A 242 -24.80 10.57 3.80
C ASP A 242 -25.58 9.25 3.85
N ARG A 243 -24.96 8.23 4.48
CA ARG A 243 -25.56 6.90 4.57
C ARG A 243 -25.89 6.57 6.01
N THR A 244 -27.11 6.09 6.24
CA THR A 244 -27.58 5.70 7.57
C THR A 244 -27.01 4.33 7.94
N PRO A 245 -26.28 4.18 9.07
CA PRO A 245 -25.87 2.88 9.59
C PRO A 245 -27.06 1.96 9.84
N MET A 246 -26.91 0.67 9.51
CA MET A 246 -27.92 -0.35 9.82
C MET A 246 -27.52 -1.20 11.03
N SER A 247 -28.50 -1.70 11.78
CA SER A 247 -28.31 -2.77 12.77
C SER A 247 -28.05 -4.12 12.08
N ASP A 248 -27.46 -5.08 12.80
CA ASP A 248 -27.22 -6.42 12.26
C ASP A 248 -28.52 -7.10 11.83
N GLU A 249 -29.58 -6.97 12.64
CA GLU A 249 -30.91 -7.51 12.33
C GLU A 249 -31.48 -6.93 11.03
N ALA A 250 -31.39 -5.61 10.85
CA ALA A 250 -31.86 -4.95 9.63
C ALA A 250 -31.04 -5.37 8.39
N VAL A 251 -29.73 -5.61 8.55
CA VAL A 251 -28.88 -6.13 7.47
C VAL A 251 -29.26 -7.57 7.11
N ARG A 252 -29.51 -8.45 8.10
CA ARG A 252 -29.97 -9.83 7.86
C ARG A 252 -31.34 -9.85 7.16
N ALA A 253 -32.26 -9.01 7.61
CA ALA A 253 -33.57 -8.87 6.98
C ALA A 253 -33.44 -8.40 5.52
N PHE A 254 -32.60 -7.39 5.26
CA PHE A 254 -32.28 -6.95 3.90
C PHE A 254 -31.71 -8.10 3.05
N ILE A 255 -30.76 -8.88 3.60
CA ILE A 255 -30.14 -10.00 2.88
C ILE A 255 -31.17 -11.05 2.50
N ARG A 256 -32.07 -11.46 3.41
CA ARG A 256 -33.14 -12.42 3.11
C ARG A 256 -34.02 -11.93 1.97
N VAL A 257 -34.62 -10.75 2.13
CA VAL A 257 -35.54 -10.17 1.14
C VAL A 257 -34.89 -10.02 -0.22
N GLN A 258 -33.68 -9.48 -0.28
CA GLN A 258 -33.02 -9.22 -1.58
C GLN A 258 -32.48 -10.48 -2.23
N THR A 259 -32.12 -11.51 -1.46
CA THR A 259 -31.69 -12.80 -2.04
C THR A 259 -32.89 -13.58 -2.58
N GLU A 260 -34.05 -13.50 -1.93
CA GLU A 260 -35.31 -14.06 -2.46
C GLU A 260 -35.74 -13.36 -3.76
N GLN A 261 -35.64 -12.03 -3.81
CA GLN A 261 -36.00 -11.23 -4.98
C GLN A 261 -34.98 -11.35 -6.14
N HIS A 262 -33.70 -11.58 -5.82
CA HIS A 262 -32.62 -11.66 -6.79
C HIS A 262 -31.68 -12.84 -6.50
N PRO A 263 -32.11 -14.10 -6.74
CA PRO A 263 -31.31 -15.30 -6.44
C PRO A 263 -29.97 -15.35 -7.19
N GLU A 264 -29.86 -14.66 -8.32
CA GLU A 264 -28.67 -14.58 -9.16
C GLU A 264 -27.63 -13.55 -8.67
N TYR A 265 -27.98 -12.72 -7.67
CA TYR A 265 -27.08 -11.68 -7.20
C TYR A 265 -25.99 -12.26 -6.30
N SER A 266 -24.75 -12.01 -6.67
CA SER A 266 -23.63 -12.28 -5.78
C SER A 266 -23.70 -11.44 -4.50
N ARG A 267 -23.11 -11.93 -3.42
CA ARG A 267 -22.98 -11.19 -2.14
C ARG A 267 -22.42 -9.77 -2.32
N THR A 268 -21.44 -9.59 -3.21
CA THR A 268 -20.87 -8.27 -3.52
C THR A 268 -21.86 -7.36 -4.25
N ARG A 269 -22.72 -7.92 -5.12
CA ARG A 269 -23.80 -7.18 -5.77
C ARG A 269 -24.88 -6.75 -4.77
N LEU A 270 -25.29 -7.63 -3.86
CA LEU A 270 -26.23 -7.31 -2.78
C LEU A 270 -25.68 -6.22 -1.84
N HIS A 271 -24.40 -6.28 -1.48
CA HIS A 271 -23.76 -5.24 -0.69
C HIS A 271 -23.72 -3.88 -1.40
N ARG A 272 -23.52 -3.89 -2.72
CA ARG A 272 -23.59 -2.68 -3.55
C ARG A 272 -25.00 -2.11 -3.56
N LEU A 273 -26.02 -2.95 -3.74
CA LEU A 273 -27.43 -2.56 -3.71
C LEU A 273 -27.83 -1.91 -2.37
N LEU A 274 -27.37 -2.48 -1.24
CA LEU A 274 -27.57 -1.88 0.09
C LEU A 274 -27.01 -0.46 0.14
N ARG A 275 -25.81 -0.25 -0.40
CA ARG A 275 -25.14 1.06 -0.41
C ARG A 275 -25.76 2.06 -1.37
N GLU A 276 -26.33 1.58 -2.48
CA GLU A 276 -27.09 2.38 -3.45
C GLU A 276 -28.42 2.85 -2.84
N SER A 277 -29.02 2.08 -1.93
CA SER A 277 -30.22 2.47 -1.17
C SER A 277 -30.00 3.50 -0.05
N GLY A 278 -28.82 4.14 0.01
CA GLY A 278 -28.49 5.13 1.04
C GLY A 278 -28.14 4.53 2.42
N ARG A 279 -27.97 3.21 2.53
CA ARG A 279 -27.68 2.53 3.80
C ARG A 279 -26.20 2.16 3.94
N ALA A 280 -25.69 2.11 5.17
CA ALA A 280 -24.30 1.79 5.45
C ALA A 280 -24.13 0.43 6.18
N CYS A 281 -23.29 -0.41 5.60
CA CYS A 281 -22.74 -1.61 6.23
C CYS A 281 -21.28 -1.82 5.76
N GLU A 282 -20.37 -2.12 6.68
CA GLU A 282 -18.97 -2.45 6.35
C GLU A 282 -18.92 -3.76 5.56
N GLN A 283 -17.95 -3.91 4.64
CA GLN A 283 -17.90 -5.08 3.76
C GLN A 283 -17.64 -6.39 4.50
N LYS A 284 -16.76 -6.38 5.52
CA LYS A 284 -16.50 -7.57 6.34
C LYS A 284 -17.72 -7.94 7.18
N ARG A 285 -18.33 -6.94 7.84
CA ARG A 285 -19.58 -7.12 8.60
C ARG A 285 -20.71 -7.67 7.72
N PHE A 286 -20.93 -7.11 6.53
CA PHE A 286 -21.92 -7.63 5.59
C PHE A 286 -21.60 -9.07 5.16
N ALA A 287 -20.31 -9.40 4.93
CA ALA A 287 -19.91 -10.74 4.55
C ALA A 287 -20.21 -11.78 5.63
N MET A 288 -19.87 -11.46 6.89
CA MET A 288 -20.18 -12.30 8.05
C MET A 288 -21.68 -12.51 8.23
N LEU A 289 -22.47 -11.42 8.18
CA LEU A 289 -23.92 -11.49 8.33
C LEU A 289 -24.59 -12.25 7.18
N TYR A 290 -24.05 -12.14 5.96
CA TYR A 290 -24.52 -12.90 4.81
C TYR A 290 -24.33 -14.41 5.00
N ALA A 291 -23.12 -14.86 5.40
CA ALA A 291 -22.86 -16.27 5.70
C ALA A 291 -23.82 -16.81 6.78
N GLN A 292 -23.94 -16.06 7.89
CA GLN A 292 -24.85 -16.41 8.99
C GLN A 292 -26.34 -16.43 8.59
N THR A 293 -26.75 -15.63 7.60
CA THR A 293 -28.14 -15.57 7.15
C THR A 293 -28.47 -16.67 6.15
N MET A 294 -27.52 -17.00 5.28
CA MET A 294 -27.70 -18.01 4.22
C MET A 294 -27.39 -19.44 4.68
N GLY A 295 -26.91 -19.63 5.91
CA GLY A 295 -26.62 -20.95 6.48
C GLY A 295 -25.38 -21.62 5.88
N ALA A 296 -24.36 -20.83 5.53
CA ALA A 296 -23.07 -21.31 5.02
C ALA A 296 -21.97 -21.22 6.07
#